data_AF-A0A140LHT6-F1
#
_entry.id   AF-A0A140LHT6-F1
#
_cell.length_a   1.000
_cell.length_b   1.000
_cell.length_c   1.000
_cell.angle_alpha   90.00
_cell.angle_beta   90.00
_cell.angle_gamma   90.00
#
_symmetry.space_group_name_H-M   'P 1'
#
loop_
_entity.id
_entity.type
_entity.pdbx_description
1 polymer ?
#
loop_
_entity_poly.entity_id
_entity_poly.type
_entity_poly.pdbx_seq_one_letter_code
_entity_poly.pdbx_strand_id
1 'polypeptide(L)'
;MSLAESYAQYVHRLCNRLSIKVEESYAMPTKTMEVMRLPDQGNKMVLDSILTTHERVVQISGLSATFAEIFLEVLQSNLPEGVRLSVREHTEEDFKGRFKARPELEELLAKLN
;
A
#
# COMPACT_ATOMS: atom_id res chain seq x y z
N MET A 1 0.20 3.74 -11.98
CA MET A 1 1.32 4.22 -11.15
C MET A 1 1.18 5.70 -10.76
N SER A 2 1.08 6.61 -11.74
CA SER A 2 1.09 8.08 -11.52
C SER A 2 0.04 8.60 -10.54
N LEU A 3 -1.18 8.07 -10.55
CA LEU A 3 -2.24 8.53 -9.65
C LEU A 3 -1.92 8.25 -8.18
N ALA A 4 -1.38 7.08 -7.87
CA ALA A 4 -0.95 6.72 -6.52
C ALA A 4 0.21 7.62 -6.04
N GLU A 5 1.15 7.96 -6.93
CA GLU A 5 2.24 8.89 -6.63
C GLU A 5 1.73 10.32 -6.38
N SER A 6 0.86 10.81 -7.25
CA SER A 6 0.25 12.14 -7.13
C SER A 6 -0.53 12.26 -5.82
N TYR A 7 -1.33 11.24 -5.48
CA TYR A 7 -2.10 11.24 -4.25
C TYR A 7 -1.19 11.14 -3.00
N ALA A 8 -0.17 10.28 -3.02
CA ALA A 8 0.82 10.23 -1.93
C ALA A 8 1.54 11.58 -1.75
N GLN A 9 1.88 12.27 -2.84
CA GLN A 9 2.48 13.60 -2.79
C GLN A 9 1.51 14.65 -2.22
N TYR A 10 0.23 14.58 -2.58
CA TYR A 10 -0.81 15.42 -1.97
C TYR A 10 -0.89 15.20 -0.46
N VAL A 11 -0.99 13.95 0.00
CA VAL A 11 -1.05 13.61 1.43
C VAL A 11 0.20 14.08 2.16
N HIS A 12 1.39 13.84 1.61
CA HIS A 12 2.65 14.30 2.20
C HIS A 12 2.67 15.83 2.38
N ARG A 13 2.26 16.59 1.35
CA ARG A 13 2.19 18.06 1.42
C ARG A 13 1.14 18.53 2.43
N LEU A 14 0.02 17.83 2.53
CA LEU A 14 -1.03 18.11 3.50
C LEU A 14 -0.50 17.93 4.93
N CYS A 15 0.17 16.82 5.22
CA CYS A 15 0.81 16.58 6.51
C CYS A 15 1.76 17.72 6.90
N ASN A 16 2.64 18.12 5.97
CA ASN A 16 3.59 19.21 6.22
C ASN A 16 2.89 20.55 6.50
N ARG A 17 1.77 20.84 5.81
CA ARG A 17 0.99 22.07 6.03
C ARG A 17 0.26 22.07 7.37
N LEU A 18 -0.17 20.89 7.83
CA LEU A 18 -0.87 20.71 9.10
C LEU A 18 0.10 20.46 10.27
N SER A 19 1.41 20.58 10.05
CA SER A 19 2.46 20.32 11.03
C SER A 19 2.40 18.89 11.63
N ILE A 20 1.89 17.92 10.86
CA ILE A 20 1.97 16.50 11.20
C ILE A 20 3.37 16.01 10.80
N LYS A 21 4.07 15.34 11.73
CA LYS A 21 5.40 14.79 11.45
C LYS A 21 5.27 13.60 10.50
N VAL A 22 5.88 13.70 9.32
CA VAL A 22 6.05 12.59 8.38
C VAL A 22 7.37 11.89 8.72
N GLU A 23 7.30 10.65 9.19
CA GLU A 23 8.50 9.84 9.50
C GLU A 23 9.14 9.32 8.21
N GLU A 24 8.32 8.79 7.30
CA GLU A 24 8.81 8.24 6.04
C GLU A 24 7.73 8.33 4.94
N SER A 25 8.17 8.43 3.69
CA SER A 25 7.31 8.30 2.51
C SER A 25 7.98 7.37 1.51
N TYR A 26 7.38 6.22 1.25
CA TYR A 26 7.99 5.15 0.47
C TYR A 26 6.98 4.42 -0.42
N ALA A 27 7.52 3.58 -1.31
CA ALA A 27 6.74 2.72 -2.20
C ALA A 27 6.83 1.27 -1.74
N MET A 28 5.73 0.54 -1.87
CA MET A 28 5.72 -0.91 -1.71
C MET A 28 6.07 -1.60 -3.04
N PRO A 29 6.61 -2.84 -3.00
CA PRO A 29 6.82 -3.64 -4.20
C PRO A 29 5.53 -3.78 -5.01
N THR A 30 5.62 -3.55 -6.32
CA THR A 30 4.47 -3.64 -7.22
C THR A 30 4.00 -5.08 -7.32
N LYS A 31 2.68 -5.30 -7.16
CA LYS A 31 2.07 -6.62 -7.30
C LYS A 31 1.47 -6.74 -8.69
N THR A 32 1.95 -7.70 -9.47
CA THR A 32 1.42 -7.99 -10.81
C THR A 32 0.47 -9.17 -10.72
N MET A 33 -0.73 -9.02 -11.28
CA MET A 33 -1.77 -10.03 -11.29
C MET A 33 -2.18 -10.31 -12.73
N GLU A 34 -2.10 -11.58 -13.12
CA GLU A 34 -2.60 -12.06 -14.41
C GLU A 34 -4.09 -12.35 -14.30
N VAL A 35 -4.89 -11.69 -15.13
CA VAL A 35 -6.33 -11.89 -15.22
C VAL A 35 -6.58 -12.89 -16.32
N MET A 36 -7.14 -14.04 -15.95
CA MET A 36 -7.47 -15.12 -16.86
C MET A 36 -8.98 -15.15 -17.08
N ARG A 37 -9.41 -15.25 -18.35
CA ARG A 37 -10.81 -15.32 -18.76
C ARG A 37 -11.13 -16.67 -19.38
N LEU A 38 -12.30 -17.22 -19.06
CA LEU A 38 -12.87 -18.39 -19.74
C LEU A 38 -13.67 -17.92 -20.96
N PRO A 39 -13.33 -18.35 -22.20
CA PRO A 39 -14.10 -18.01 -23.39
C PRO A 39 -15.48 -18.68 -23.42
N ASP A 40 -16.48 -18.04 -24.03
CA ASP A 40 -17.89 -18.46 -24.02
C ASP A 40 -18.16 -19.89 -24.56
N GLN A 41 -17.30 -20.39 -25.45
CA GLN A 41 -17.39 -21.75 -26.01
C GLN A 41 -16.10 -22.57 -25.80
N GLY A 42 -15.28 -22.21 -24.81
CA GLY A 42 -14.03 -22.89 -24.49
C GLY A 42 -14.01 -23.48 -23.09
N ASN A 43 -13.22 -24.54 -22.88
CA ASN A 43 -12.96 -25.11 -21.55
C ASN A 43 -11.56 -24.74 -21.01
N LYS A 44 -10.85 -23.80 -21.67
CA LYS A 44 -9.48 -23.41 -21.32
C LYS A 44 -9.44 -21.94 -20.94
N MET A 45 -8.82 -21.65 -19.80
CA MET A 45 -8.53 -20.29 -19.35
C MET A 45 -7.51 -19.64 -20.29
N VAL A 46 -7.80 -18.43 -20.74
CA VAL A 46 -6.94 -17.62 -21.62
C VAL A 46 -6.54 -16.36 -20.87
N LEU A 47 -5.30 -15.90 -21.05
CA LEU A 47 -4.84 -14.64 -20.49
C LEU A 47 -5.59 -13.48 -21.14
N ASP A 48 -6.26 -12.67 -20.32
CA ASP A 48 -7.04 -11.51 -20.76
C ASP A 48 -6.24 -10.23 -20.58
N SER A 49 -5.67 -10.03 -19.39
CA SER A 49 -4.86 -8.85 -19.10
C SER A 49 -3.90 -9.08 -17.95
N ILE A 50 -2.95 -8.16 -17.79
CA ILE A 50 -1.99 -8.13 -16.69
C ILE A 50 -2.19 -6.80 -15.96
N LEU A 51 -2.56 -6.86 -14.69
CA LEU A 51 -2.80 -5.71 -13.84
C LEU A 51 -1.64 -5.51 -12.88
N THR A 52 -1.07 -4.31 -12.87
CA THR A 52 0.00 -3.92 -11.94
C THR A 52 -0.55 -2.99 -10.86
N THR A 53 -0.56 -3.45 -9.62
CA THR A 53 -1.01 -2.68 -8.46
C THR A 53 0.19 -2.04 -7.78
N HIS A 54 0.19 -0.71 -7.71
CA HIS A 54 1.22 0.07 -7.04
C HIS A 54 0.68 0.67 -5.75
N GLU A 55 1.49 0.63 -4.70
CA GLU A 55 1.10 1.09 -3.38
C GLU A 55 2.16 2.08 -2.86
N ARG A 56 1.67 3.16 -2.27
CA ARG A 56 2.48 4.24 -1.67
C ARG A 56 2.06 4.39 -0.22
N VAL A 57 3.06 4.51 0.64
CA VAL A 57 2.86 4.62 2.08
C VAL A 57 3.45 5.94 2.56
N VAL A 58 2.68 6.65 3.36
CA VAL A 58 3.11 7.85 4.09
C VAL A 58 2.97 7.54 5.57
N GLN A 59 4.10 7.34 6.23
CA GLN A 59 4.16 7.06 7.66
C GLN A 59 4.21 8.39 8.42
N ILE A 60 3.28 8.58 9.34
CA ILE A 60 3.15 9.78 10.16
C ILE A 60 3.22 9.45 11.65
N SER A 61 3.57 10.43 12.45
CA SER A 61 3.55 10.34 13.91
C SER A 61 2.95 11.60 14.54
N GLY A 62 2.51 11.47 15.80
CA GLY A 62 2.02 12.60 16.58
C GLY A 62 0.61 13.10 16.20
N LEU A 63 -0.24 12.23 15.64
CA LEU A 63 -1.62 12.59 15.32
C LEU A 63 -2.48 12.53 16.60
N SER A 64 -3.12 13.64 16.97
CA SER A 64 -4.05 13.66 18.10
C SER A 64 -5.39 13.02 17.73
N ALA A 65 -6.10 12.46 18.71
CA ALA A 65 -7.38 11.79 18.47
C ALA A 65 -8.43 12.73 17.84
N THR A 66 -8.52 13.98 18.31
CA THR A 66 -9.47 14.96 17.78
C THR A 66 -9.12 15.43 16.38
N PHE A 67 -7.83 15.51 16.05
CA PHE A 67 -7.39 15.92 14.72
C PHE A 67 -7.43 14.76 13.71
N ALA A 68 -7.32 13.52 14.18
CA ALA A 68 -7.38 12.34 13.33
C ALA A 68 -8.69 12.24 12.55
N GLU A 69 -9.83 12.53 13.20
CA GLU A 69 -11.14 12.49 12.55
C GLU A 69 -11.23 13.47 11.37
N ILE A 70 -10.87 14.73 11.60
CA ILE A 70 -10.83 15.79 10.57
C ILE A 70 -9.85 15.40 9.46
N PHE A 71 -8.68 14.89 9.82
CA PHE A 71 -7.66 14.49 8.85
C PHE A 71 -8.16 13.37 7.93
N LEU A 72 -8.79 12.33 8.49
CA LEU A 72 -9.35 11.22 7.73
C LEU A 72 -10.50 11.66 6.81
N GLU A 73 -11.36 12.55 7.28
CA GLU A 73 -12.46 13.11 6.48
C GLU A 73 -11.92 13.89 5.27
N VAL A 74 -10.88 14.72 5.47
CA VAL A 74 -10.23 15.46 4.39
C VAL A 74 -9.57 14.51 3.38
N LEU A 75 -8.92 13.45 3.84
CA LEU A 75 -8.34 12.45 2.94
C LEU A 75 -9.44 11.75 2.12
N GLN A 76 -10.50 11.27 2.77
CA GLN A 76 -11.57 10.56 2.07
C GLN A 76 -12.32 11.46 1.08
N SER A 77 -12.55 12.72 1.43
CA SER A 77 -13.22 13.70 0.58
C SER A 77 -12.43 14.06 -0.68
N ASN A 78 -11.10 13.95 -0.63
CA ASN A 78 -10.20 14.23 -1.75
C ASN A 78 -9.65 12.96 -2.41
N LEU A 79 -10.21 11.78 -2.09
CA LEU A 79 -9.74 10.51 -2.62
C LEU A 79 -10.12 10.40 -4.11
N PRO A 80 -9.15 10.27 -5.03
CA PRO A 80 -9.44 10.15 -6.44
C PRO A 80 -10.00 8.76 -6.79
N GLU A 81 -10.74 8.69 -7.89
CA GLU A 81 -11.28 7.42 -8.40
C GLU A 81 -10.18 6.40 -8.68
N GLY A 82 -10.46 5.13 -8.39
CA GLY A 82 -9.50 4.03 -8.62
C GLY A 82 -8.35 3.97 -7.62
N VAL A 83 -8.34 4.81 -6.58
CA VAL A 83 -7.40 4.73 -5.46
C VAL A 83 -8.07 4.16 -4.23
N ARG A 84 -7.40 3.19 -3.59
CA ARG A 84 -7.82 2.65 -2.30
C ARG A 84 -6.96 3.26 -1.18
N LEU A 85 -7.61 3.88 -0.21
CA LEU A 85 -6.97 4.35 1.03
C LEU A 85 -7.10 3.29 2.13
N SER A 86 -6.01 3.05 2.86
CA SER A 86 -5.98 2.21 4.05
C SER A 86 -5.14 2.90 5.11
N VAL A 87 -5.71 3.12 6.30
CA VAL A 87 -5.03 3.71 7.45
C VAL A 87 -4.90 2.64 8.52
N ARG A 88 -3.67 2.38 8.97
CA ARG A 88 -3.34 1.31 9.92
C ARG A 88 -2.21 1.79 10.83
N GLU A 89 -2.14 1.19 12.01
CA GLU A 89 -0.96 1.33 12.87
C GLU A 89 0.23 0.63 12.24
N HIS A 90 1.42 1.19 12.44
CA HIS A 90 2.65 0.59 11.93
C HIS A 90 3.04 -0.61 12.78
N THR A 91 3.15 -1.79 12.16
CA THR A 91 3.60 -3.02 12.81
C THR A 91 4.96 -3.48 12.29
N GLU A 92 5.66 -4.32 13.05
CA GLU A 92 6.89 -4.96 12.57
C GLU A 92 6.69 -5.79 11.31
N GLU A 93 5.49 -6.36 11.13
CA GLU A 93 5.14 -7.14 9.94
C GLU A 93 5.11 -6.24 8.69
N ASP A 94 4.51 -5.06 8.78
CA ASP A 94 4.48 -4.07 7.70
C ASP A 94 5.90 -3.61 7.34
N PHE A 95 6.76 -3.44 8.35
CA PHE A 95 8.16 -3.11 8.14
C PHE A 95 8.91 -4.24 7.43
N LYS A 96 8.80 -5.48 7.93
CA LYS A 96 9.46 -6.67 7.36
C LYS A 96 8.95 -6.98 5.95
N GLY A 97 7.68 -6.70 5.65
CA GLY A 97 7.07 -6.89 4.34
C GLY A 97 7.71 -6.06 3.21
N ARG A 98 8.54 -5.06 3.54
CA ARG A 98 9.34 -4.30 2.57
C ARG A 98 10.61 -5.02 2.13
N PHE A 99 11.05 -6.03 2.87
CA PHE A 99 12.32 -6.71 2.65
C PHE A 99 12.13 -8.03 1.93
N LYS A 100 13.24 -8.58 1.43
CA LYS A 100 13.26 -9.92 0.81
C LYS A 100 13.07 -11.00 1.88
N ALA A 101 12.44 -12.10 1.49
CA ALA A 101 12.39 -13.32 2.30
C ALA A 101 13.82 -13.84 2.59
N ARG A 102 13.98 -14.54 3.72
CA ARG A 102 15.26 -15.10 4.16
C ARG A 102 15.15 -16.63 4.24
N PRO A 103 15.13 -17.33 3.10
CA PRO A 103 14.84 -18.76 3.05
C PRO A 103 15.83 -19.59 3.89
N GLU A 104 17.12 -19.24 3.86
CA GLU A 104 18.15 -19.94 4.66
C GLU A 104 17.90 -19.83 6.18
N LEU A 105 17.45 -18.66 6.65
CA LEU A 105 17.12 -18.46 8.06
C LEU A 105 15.85 -19.22 8.44
N GLU A 106 14.84 -19.21 7.57
CA GLU A 106 13.60 -19.95 7.74
C GLU A 106 13.86 -21.47 7.78
N GLU A 107 14.75 -21.98 6.92
CA GLU A 107 15.19 -23.38 6.95
C GLU A 107 15.95 -23.74 8.24
N LEU A 108 16.83 -22.85 8.72
CA LEU A 108 17.55 -23.08 9.97
C LEU A 108 16.59 -23.10 11.17
N LEU A 109 15.61 -22.21 11.21
CA LEU A 109 14.56 -22.22 12.23
C LEU A 109 13.69 -23.48 12.15
N ALA A 110 13.35 -23.93 10.94
CA ALA A 110 12.58 -25.15 10.75
C ALA A 110 13.34 -26.42 11.19
N LYS A 111 14.67 -26.43 11.11
CA LYS A 111 15.53 -27.54 11.59
C LYS A 111 15.73 -27.52 13.11
N LEU A 112 15.50 -26.39 13.76
CA LEU A 112 15.64 -26.24 15.21
C LEU A 112 14.38 -26.70 15.97
N ASN A 113 13.22 -26.62 15.31
CA ASN A 113 11.92 -27.11 15.78
C ASN A 113 11.71 -28.59 15.44
#